data_AF-A0A349YN25-F1
#
_entry.id   AF-A0A349YN25-F1
#
_cell.length_a   1.000
_cell.length_b   1.000
_cell.length_c   1.000
_cell.angle_alpha   90.00
_cell.angle_beta   90.00
_cell.angle_gamma   90.00
#
_symmetry.space_group_name_H-M   'P 1'
#
loop_
_entity.id
_entity.type
_entity.pdbx_description
1 polymer ?
#
loop_
_entity_poly.entity_id
_entity_poly.type
_entity_poly.pdbx_seq_one_letter_code
_entity_poly.pdbx_strand_id
1 'polypeptide(L)'
;MGTPFDRVEDLATRKVNDWKLGKIYNKSLEGYKTWCDGFLLNAIPNFANDCWQSLEYNEETREFVSDLTPTEIDILACFWVLEWWERETNDAAQNASKMQTSSFSVHSPAQHMKEEQVIINTKRESAYQKVNDYLLQDLDKIGG
;
A
#
# COMPACT_ATOMS: atom_id res chain seq x y z
N MET A 1 -15.20 -6.13 18.49
CA MET A 1 -14.99 -6.06 17.02
C MET A 1 -13.62 -5.46 16.83
N GLY A 2 -12.79 -6.06 15.97
CA GLY A 2 -11.49 -5.49 15.67
C GLY A 2 -11.58 -4.39 14.61
N THR A 3 -10.45 -3.95 14.10
CA THR A 3 -10.38 -2.86 13.14
C THR A 3 -10.90 -3.29 11.76
N PRO A 4 -11.83 -2.56 11.13
CA PRO A 4 -12.28 -2.86 9.77
C PRO A 4 -11.23 -2.46 8.72
N PHE A 5 -11.15 -3.23 7.64
CA PHE A 5 -10.27 -2.97 6.50
C PHE A 5 -10.52 -1.58 5.92
N ASP A 6 -11.80 -1.19 5.83
CA ASP A 6 -12.25 0.13 5.36
C ASP A 6 -11.48 1.27 6.05
N ARG A 7 -11.09 1.12 7.32
CA ARG A 7 -10.36 2.16 8.06
C ARG A 7 -8.91 2.34 7.61
N VAL A 8 -8.25 1.26 7.22
CA VAL A 8 -6.90 1.29 6.63
C VAL A 8 -6.98 1.79 5.19
N GLU A 9 -7.93 1.27 4.42
CA GLU A 9 -8.14 1.62 3.02
C GLU A 9 -8.53 3.08 2.83
N ASP A 10 -9.42 3.63 3.67
CA ASP A 10 -9.78 5.05 3.65
C ASP A 10 -8.57 5.95 3.87
N LEU A 11 -7.65 5.56 4.76
CA LEU A 11 -6.44 6.33 5.01
C LEU A 11 -5.46 6.22 3.84
N ALA A 12 -5.33 5.02 3.27
CA ALA A 12 -4.45 4.76 2.14
C ALA A 12 -4.93 5.48 0.87
N THR A 13 -6.22 5.40 0.57
CA THR A 13 -6.87 6.02 -0.59
C THR A 13 -6.86 7.55 -0.53
N ARG A 14 -6.78 8.17 0.65
CA ARG A 14 -6.54 9.63 0.76
C ARG A 14 -5.12 10.02 0.36
N LYS A 15 -4.15 9.10 0.45
CA LYS A 15 -2.74 9.33 0.09
C LYS A 15 -2.46 9.12 -1.40
N VAL A 16 -3.40 8.50 -2.14
CA VAL A 16 -3.31 8.29 -3.58
C VAL A 16 -4.45 9.02 -4.29
N ASN A 17 -4.16 9.74 -5.38
CA ASN A 17 -5.20 10.35 -6.19
C ASN A 17 -5.31 9.59 -7.51
N ASP A 18 -6.09 8.51 -7.53
CA ASP A 18 -6.24 7.64 -8.69
C ASP A 18 -7.67 7.68 -9.26
N TRP A 19 -7.79 8.17 -10.49
CA TRP A 19 -9.05 8.19 -11.23
C TRP A 19 -9.53 6.78 -11.62
N LYS A 20 -8.65 5.77 -11.73
CA LYS A 20 -9.01 4.38 -12.03
C LYS A 20 -9.79 3.78 -10.86
N LEU A 21 -9.33 4.00 -9.63
CA LEU A 21 -10.06 3.65 -8.41
C LEU A 21 -11.46 4.28 -8.41
N GLY A 22 -11.56 5.56 -8.78
CA GLY A 22 -12.85 6.25 -8.95
C GLY A 22 -13.75 5.61 -10.02
N LYS A 23 -13.19 5.12 -11.13
CA LYS A 23 -13.98 4.40 -12.16
C LYS A 23 -14.46 3.04 -11.70
N ILE A 24 -13.66 2.30 -10.94
CA ILE A 24 -14.06 1.00 -10.37
C ILE A 24 -15.18 1.21 -9.35
N TYR A 25 -15.02 2.20 -8.47
CA TYR A 25 -16.05 2.60 -7.50
C TYR A 25 -17.39 2.92 -8.18
N ASN A 26 -17.37 3.70 -9.26
CA ASN A 26 -18.57 4.06 -10.02
C ASN A 26 -19.22 2.86 -10.76
N LYS A 27 -18.48 1.77 -10.99
CA LYS A 27 -19.01 0.56 -11.63
C LYS A 27 -19.58 -0.44 -10.62
N SER A 28 -18.87 -0.68 -9.53
CA SER A 28 -19.29 -1.59 -8.47
C SER A 28 -18.54 -1.27 -7.18
N LEU A 29 -19.29 -1.04 -6.10
CA LEU A 29 -18.72 -0.87 -4.76
C LEU A 29 -18.01 -2.14 -4.29
N GLU A 30 -18.58 -3.31 -4.57
CA GLU A 30 -18.01 -4.61 -4.18
C GLU A 30 -16.72 -4.92 -4.95
N GLY A 31 -16.69 -4.58 -6.23
CA GLY A 31 -15.47 -4.70 -7.05
C GLY A 31 -14.36 -3.75 -6.60
N TYR A 32 -14.74 -2.54 -6.17
CA TYR A 32 -13.80 -1.59 -5.56
C TYR A 32 -13.23 -2.12 -4.25
N LYS A 33 -14.11 -2.62 -3.39
CA LYS A 33 -13.79 -3.23 -2.09
C LYS A 33 -12.81 -4.40 -2.23
N THR A 34 -13.11 -5.36 -3.11
CA THR A 34 -12.23 -6.50 -3.42
C THR A 34 -10.87 -6.05 -3.95
N TRP A 35 -10.85 -4.98 -4.73
CA TRP A 35 -9.63 -4.44 -5.30
C TRP A 35 -8.72 -3.80 -4.24
N CYS A 36 -9.30 -3.01 -3.32
CA CYS A 36 -8.57 -2.44 -2.20
C CYS A 36 -8.08 -3.51 -1.22
N ASP A 37 -8.91 -4.54 -0.96
CA ASP A 37 -8.55 -5.66 -0.08
C ASP A 37 -7.28 -6.34 -0.58
N GLY A 38 -7.17 -6.60 -1.89
CA GLY A 38 -5.99 -7.26 -2.45
C GLY A 38 -4.68 -6.54 -2.14
N PHE A 39 -4.67 -5.20 -2.15
CA PHE A 39 -3.49 -4.43 -1.76
C PHE A 39 -3.24 -4.47 -0.25
N LEU A 40 -4.30 -4.47 0.56
CA LEU A 40 -4.19 -4.58 2.01
C LEU A 40 -3.63 -5.95 2.42
N LEU A 41 -4.13 -7.02 1.82
CA LEU A 41 -3.69 -8.39 2.06
C LEU A 41 -2.21 -8.58 1.71
N ASN A 42 -1.72 -7.95 0.63
CA ASN A 42 -0.30 -7.93 0.29
C ASN A 42 0.54 -7.07 1.24
N ALA A 43 -0.05 -6.00 1.80
CA ALA A 43 0.62 -5.12 2.75
C ALA A 43 0.81 -5.77 4.13
N ILE A 44 -0.10 -6.65 4.56
CA ILE A 44 -0.08 -7.29 5.90
C ILE A 44 1.25 -8.02 6.19
N PRO A 45 1.76 -8.93 5.33
CA PRO A 45 3.04 -9.60 5.56
C PRO A 45 4.24 -8.67 5.77
N ASN A 46 4.21 -7.47 5.19
CA ASN A 46 5.29 -6.50 5.32
C ASN A 46 5.38 -5.87 6.72
N PHE A 47 4.32 -5.98 7.53
CA PHE A 47 4.27 -5.45 8.90
C PHE A 47 3.99 -6.53 9.96
N ALA A 48 3.59 -7.73 9.58
CA ALA A 48 3.18 -8.79 10.50
C ALA A 48 4.24 -9.20 11.55
N ASN A 49 5.52 -9.10 11.23
CA ASN A 49 6.59 -9.44 12.17
C ASN A 49 6.94 -8.29 13.14
N ASP A 50 6.62 -7.05 12.77
CA ASP A 50 6.98 -5.86 13.53
C ASP A 50 5.77 -5.25 14.27
N CYS A 51 4.56 -5.71 13.97
CA CYS A 51 3.34 -5.33 14.67
C CYS A 51 3.19 -6.11 15.98
N TRP A 52 2.88 -5.42 17.08
CA TRP A 52 2.59 -6.11 18.34
C TRP A 52 1.19 -6.71 18.41
N GLN A 53 0.25 -6.10 17.70
CA GLN A 53 -1.09 -6.64 17.60
C GLN A 53 -1.16 -7.77 16.58
N SER A 54 -2.03 -8.74 16.82
CA SER A 54 -2.29 -9.78 15.83
C SER A 54 -2.91 -9.14 14.59
N LEU A 55 -2.25 -9.29 13.45
CA LEU A 55 -2.79 -8.94 12.15
C LEU A 55 -3.64 -10.08 11.56
N GLU A 56 -4.07 -11.06 12.37
CA GLU A 56 -5.07 -12.03 11.93
C GLU A 56 -6.35 -11.32 11.49
N TYR A 57 -6.95 -11.78 10.40
CA TYR A 57 -8.09 -11.12 9.77
C TYR A 57 -9.12 -12.13 9.27
N ASN A 58 -10.32 -11.62 9.05
CA ASN A 58 -11.41 -12.35 8.41
C ASN A 58 -11.79 -11.62 7.11
N GLU A 59 -11.57 -12.29 5.97
CA GLU A 59 -11.87 -11.75 4.64
C GLU A 59 -13.38 -11.62 4.39
N GLU A 60 -14.21 -12.50 4.96
CA GLU A 60 -15.66 -12.45 4.79
C GLU A 60 -16.27 -11.23 5.49
N THR A 61 -15.77 -10.91 6.68
CA THR A 61 -16.23 -9.74 7.44
C THR A 61 -15.42 -8.47 7.15
N ARG A 62 -14.29 -8.57 6.43
CA ARG A 62 -13.34 -7.48 6.14
C ARG A 62 -12.86 -6.76 7.41
N GLU A 63 -12.47 -7.55 8.41
CA GLU A 63 -12.05 -7.03 9.72
C GLU A 63 -10.81 -7.77 10.23
N PHE A 64 -9.92 -7.03 10.89
CA PHE A 64 -8.89 -7.60 11.74
C PHE A 64 -9.52 -8.17 13.01
N VAL A 65 -8.90 -9.21 13.57
CA VAL A 65 -9.30 -9.79 14.87
C VAL A 65 -8.94 -8.83 16.00
N SER A 66 -7.85 -8.07 15.85
CA SER A 66 -7.35 -7.11 16.84
C SER A 66 -7.86 -5.68 16.60
N ASP A 67 -7.80 -4.84 17.63
CA ASP A 67 -8.14 -3.42 17.57
C ASP A 67 -6.88 -2.56 17.40
N LEU A 68 -6.49 -2.39 16.13
CA LEU A 68 -5.28 -1.70 15.72
C LEU A 68 -5.28 -0.24 16.15
N THR A 69 -4.13 0.19 16.66
CA THR A 69 -3.88 1.59 17.01
C THR A 69 -3.82 2.47 15.76
N PRO A 70 -4.04 3.79 15.91
CA PRO A 70 -3.90 4.73 14.80
C PRO A 70 -2.54 4.66 14.09
N THR A 71 -1.46 4.35 14.82
CA THR A 71 -0.11 4.21 14.27
C THR A 71 0.01 2.96 13.40
N GLU A 72 -0.50 1.82 13.88
CA GLU A 72 -0.50 0.55 13.12
C GLU A 72 -1.34 0.68 11.84
N ILE A 73 -2.50 1.35 11.92
CA ILE A 73 -3.34 1.67 10.77
C ILE A 73 -2.60 2.54 9.76
N ASP A 74 -1.85 3.55 10.22
CA ASP A 74 -1.08 4.44 9.34
C ASP A 74 0.08 3.70 8.65
N ILE A 75 0.76 2.79 9.35
CA ILE A 75 1.81 1.93 8.79
C ILE A 75 1.23 1.01 7.71
N LEU A 76 0.13 0.31 7.99
CA LEU A 76 -0.53 -0.55 7.01
C LEU A 76 -1.00 0.25 5.79
N ALA A 77 -1.53 1.47 6.00
CA ALA A 77 -1.91 2.35 4.90
C ALA A 77 -0.70 2.78 4.06
N CYS A 78 0.48 2.97 4.65
CA CYS A 78 1.71 3.26 3.92
C CYS A 78 2.16 2.07 3.05
N PHE A 79 2.10 0.84 3.58
CA PHE A 79 2.40 -0.37 2.80
C PHE A 79 1.36 -0.62 1.70
N TRP A 80 0.08 -0.36 1.96
CA TRP A 80 -0.96 -0.41 0.93
C TRP A 80 -0.64 0.52 -0.25
N VAL A 81 -0.19 1.75 0.03
CA VAL A 81 0.20 2.72 -1.02
C VAL A 81 1.42 2.24 -1.80
N LEU A 82 2.34 1.52 -1.18
CA LEU A 82 3.49 0.92 -1.86
C LEU A 82 3.06 -0.16 -2.85
N GLU A 83 2.21 -1.09 -2.41
CA GLU A 83 1.65 -2.14 -3.26
C GLU A 83 0.88 -1.55 -4.45
N TRP A 84 0.13 -0.46 -4.22
CA TRP A 84 -0.54 0.27 -5.30
C TRP A 84 0.44 0.89 -6.30
N TRP A 85 1.51 1.54 -5.82
CA TRP A 85 2.53 2.15 -6.69
C TRP A 85 3.32 1.12 -7.49
N GLU A 86 3.73 0.01 -6.87
CA GLU A 86 4.45 -1.06 -7.56
C GLU A 86 3.63 -1.67 -8.70
N ARG A 87 2.32 -1.82 -8.49
CA ARG A 87 1.41 -2.26 -9.55
C ARG A 87 1.29 -1.25 -10.67
N GLU A 88 1.09 0.04 -10.36
CA GLU A 88 0.94 1.09 -11.37
C GLU A 88 2.20 1.19 -12.25
N THR A 89 3.38 1.08 -11.65
CA THR A 89 4.66 1.06 -12.38
C THR A 89 4.81 -0.22 -13.21
N ASN A 90 4.36 -1.38 -12.72
CA ASN A 90 4.36 -2.62 -13.50
C ASN A 90 3.43 -2.54 -14.73
N ASP A 91 2.23 -1.98 -14.58
CA ASP A 91 1.30 -1.74 -15.68
C ASP A 91 1.91 -0.76 -16.72
N ALA A 92 2.55 0.32 -16.25
CA ALA A 92 3.23 1.29 -17.10
C ALA A 92 4.41 0.67 -17.86
N ALA A 93 5.26 -0.12 -17.20
CA ALA A 93 6.39 -0.82 -17.81
C ALA A 93 5.94 -1.82 -18.89
N GLN A 94 4.86 -2.58 -18.61
CA GLN A 94 4.29 -3.50 -19.59
C GLN A 94 3.75 -2.76 -20.82
N ASN A 95 3.15 -1.58 -20.63
CA ASN A 95 2.65 -0.77 -21.72
C ASN A 95 3.79 -0.14 -22.54
N ALA A 96 4.84 0.35 -21.89
CA ALA A 96 6.04 0.87 -22.53
C ALA A 96 6.77 -0.20 -23.35
N SER A 97 6.87 -1.43 -22.84
CA SER A 97 7.45 -2.57 -23.57
C SER A 97 6.68 -2.87 -24.87
N LYS A 98 5.35 -2.85 -24.83
CA LYS A 98 4.51 -2.99 -26.02
C LYS A 98 4.72 -1.84 -27.01
N MET A 99 4.87 -0.61 -26.54
CA MET A 99 5.15 0.55 -27.40
C MET A 99 6.54 0.50 -28.04
N GLN A 100 7.57 0.05 -27.31
CA GLN A 100 8.94 -0.13 -27.83
C GLN A 100 9.00 -1.11 -29.00
N THR A 101 8.13 -2.12 -29.04
CA THR A 101 8.05 -3.04 -30.19
C THR A 101 7.45 -2.41 -31.45
N SER A 102 6.85 -1.22 -31.37
CA SER A 102 6.04 -0.62 -32.44
C SER A 102 6.63 0.62 -33.12
N SER A 103 7.52 1.41 -32.51
CA SER A 103 8.34 2.42 -33.20
C SER A 103 9.36 3.16 -32.32
N PHE A 104 10.38 3.68 -33.00
CA PHE A 104 11.65 4.27 -32.58
C PHE A 104 11.52 5.56 -31.72
N SER A 105 11.83 5.50 -30.41
CA SER A 105 12.54 6.56 -29.63
C SER A 105 12.84 6.07 -28.20
N VAL A 106 14.11 5.70 -27.95
CA VAL A 106 14.49 4.85 -26.79
C VAL A 106 14.94 5.65 -25.55
N HIS A 107 15.07 6.98 -25.64
CA HIS A 107 15.70 7.76 -24.57
C HIS A 107 14.77 8.29 -23.47
N SER A 108 13.49 8.55 -23.76
CA SER A 108 12.55 9.12 -22.78
C SER A 108 11.91 8.10 -21.81
N PRO A 109 11.56 6.87 -22.22
CA PRO A 109 10.91 5.91 -21.32
C PRO A 109 11.80 5.45 -20.16
N ALA A 110 13.09 5.20 -20.43
CA ALA A 110 14.02 4.69 -19.42
C ALA A 110 14.32 5.70 -18.30
N GLN A 111 14.19 7.00 -18.59
CA GLN A 111 14.42 8.06 -17.62
C GLN A 111 13.22 8.22 -16.68
N HIS A 112 12.00 8.12 -17.22
CA HIS A 112 10.76 8.09 -16.45
C HIS A 112 10.72 6.90 -15.48
N MET A 113 11.09 5.70 -15.95
CA MET A 113 11.13 4.49 -15.11
C MET A 113 12.12 4.61 -13.94
N LYS A 114 13.25 5.30 -14.13
CA LYS A 114 14.21 5.54 -13.05
C LYS A 114 13.67 6.48 -11.99
N GLU A 115 12.99 7.55 -12.40
CA GLU A 115 12.37 8.51 -11.48
C GLU A 115 11.24 7.86 -10.68
N GLU A 116 10.41 7.03 -11.32
CA GLU A 116 9.37 6.24 -10.63
C GLU A 116 9.96 5.28 -9.59
N GLN A 117 11.06 4.60 -9.91
CA GLN A 117 11.74 3.71 -8.95
C GLN A 117 12.30 4.47 -7.75
N VAL A 118 12.80 5.70 -7.93
CA VAL A 118 13.24 6.56 -6.84
C VAL A 118 12.08 6.93 -5.93
N ILE A 119 10.90 7.23 -6.49
CA ILE A 119 9.69 7.54 -5.71
C ILE A 119 9.24 6.31 -4.89
N ILE A 120 9.24 5.12 -5.50
CA ILE A 120 8.90 3.87 -4.80
C ILE A 120 9.87 3.63 -3.65
N ASN A 121 11.18 3.73 -3.90
CA ASN A 121 12.20 3.53 -2.86
C ASN A 121 12.04 4.54 -1.72
N THR A 122 11.79 5.82 -2.03
CA THR A 122 11.58 6.87 -1.02
C THR A 122 10.35 6.57 -0.14
N LYS A 123 9.25 6.13 -0.75
CA LYS A 123 8.04 5.73 -0.01
C LYS A 123 8.30 4.50 0.84
N ARG A 124 9.09 3.54 0.34
CA ARG A 124 9.45 2.32 1.05
C ARG A 124 10.28 2.65 2.28
N GLU A 125 11.30 3.48 2.12
CA GLU A 125 12.10 4.01 3.22
C GLU A 125 11.23 4.73 4.26
N SER A 126 10.29 5.58 3.81
CA SER A 126 9.36 6.27 4.72
C SER A 126 8.45 5.31 5.50
N ALA A 127 8.01 4.22 4.88
CA ALA A 127 7.19 3.19 5.55
C ALA A 127 8.00 2.45 6.61
N TYR A 128 9.23 2.02 6.28
CA TYR A 128 10.11 1.37 7.25
C TYR A 128 10.60 2.30 8.36
N GLN A 129 10.77 3.61 8.09
CA GLN A 129 11.03 4.60 9.14
C GLN A 129 9.88 4.65 10.16
N LYS A 130 8.63 4.64 9.70
CA LYS A 130 7.46 4.58 10.61
C LYS A 130 7.42 3.30 11.44
N VAL A 131 7.80 2.17 10.87
CA VAL A 131 7.94 0.89 11.61
C VAL A 131 9.03 1.02 12.68
N ASN A 132 10.20 1.54 12.33
CA ASN A 132 11.29 1.75 13.29
C ASN A 132 10.89 2.71 14.42
N ASP A 133 10.24 3.82 14.10
CA ASP A 133 9.74 4.77 15.09
C ASP A 133 8.71 4.12 16.03
N TYR A 134 7.83 3.27 15.49
CA TYR A 134 6.87 2.49 16.27
C TYR A 134 7.59 1.54 17.24
N LEU A 135 8.59 0.79 16.78
CA LEU A 135 9.38 -0.10 17.61
C LEU A 135 10.17 0.66 18.71
N LEU A 136 10.74 1.82 18.37
CA LEU A 136 11.50 2.66 19.30
C LEU A 136 10.63 3.27 20.41
N GLN A 137 9.42 3.73 20.08
CA GLN A 137 8.47 4.26 21.07
C GLN A 137 8.11 3.27 22.17
N ASP A 138 8.31 1.98 21.93
CA ASP A 138 8.05 0.91 22.91
C ASP A 138 9.24 0.58 23.78
N LEU A 139 10.44 0.58 23.19
CA LEU A 139 11.67 0.42 23.95
C LEU A 139 11.76 1.50 25.04
N ASP A 140 11.34 2.73 24.72
CA ASP A 140 11.23 3.82 25.70
C ASP A 140 10.16 3.57 26.78
N LYS A 141 9.11 2.80 26.49
CA LYS A 141 8.07 2.42 27.49
C LYS A 141 8.49 1.26 28.39
N ILE A 142 9.38 0.38 27.92
CA ILE A 142 9.88 -0.77 28.70
C ILE A 142 11.10 -0.36 29.55
N GLY A 143 11.87 0.64 29.11
CA GLY A 143 13.09 1.11 29.77
C GLY A 143 12.93 2.24 30.80
N GLY A 144 11.72 2.78 30.99
CA GLY A 144 11.41 3.86 31.96
C GLY A 144 10.61 3.37 33.15
#